data_AF-A0A8H7F5I8-F1
#
_entry.id   AF-A0A8H7F5I8-F1
#
_cell.length_a   1.000
_cell.length_b   1.000
_cell.length_c   1.000
_cell.angle_alpha   90.00
_cell.angle_beta   90.00
_cell.angle_gamma   90.00
#
_symmetry.space_group_name_H-M   'P 1'
#
loop_
_entity.id
_entity.type
_entity.pdbx_description
1 polymer ?
#
loop_
_entity_poly.entity_id
_entity_poly.type
_entity_poly.pdbx_seq_one_letter_code
_entity_poly.pdbx_strand_id
1 'polypeptide(L)'
;MLGYASHTLQSARRLFQRFFLQFGLHCATHQIRLILINGVVITSLFYPALALYSSSQPQSFSVLDLFSPHPTAASGIPNDLVDVWTGYDALRKREDSVSIATCGVGHTLRVERILIQAPVEEDENALNHRILLSTFDMQQQLELALSSAPSPCLKRSDGTCFVVSPLAFWSYDKNALLSDTNILDTLTYPRNASISGVSITPQMVLAGRGSDEHHVTGTKFDYANYLAITYFFPDRDCVDNTGHQYWEDAIKTAVSGTAKVDGQRHPPTIIALEYDINRSRGKGWTALSAFLYFAYFGFIAYVAWSMRRMDALHDRLGVTFTALVEIACHGNCCP
;
A
#
# COMPACT_ATOMS: atom_id res chain seq x y z
N MET A 1 -62.88 -11.36 -5.09
CA MET A 1 -61.54 -10.78 -5.36
C MET A 1 -60.38 -11.80 -5.43
N LEU A 2 -60.54 -13.06 -4.99
CA LEU A 2 -59.46 -14.07 -5.04
C LEU A 2 -59.19 -14.73 -6.42
N GLY A 3 -60.08 -14.59 -7.41
CA GLY A 3 -59.91 -15.18 -8.75
C GLY A 3 -59.05 -14.39 -9.74
N TYR A 4 -58.82 -13.10 -9.48
CA TYR A 4 -58.01 -12.24 -10.37
C TYR A 4 -56.51 -12.47 -10.16
N ALA A 5 -56.09 -12.72 -8.92
CA ALA A 5 -54.70 -12.98 -8.55
C ALA A 5 -54.17 -14.31 -9.08
N SER A 6 -55.01 -15.36 -9.17
CA SER A 6 -54.61 -16.65 -9.73
C SER A 6 -54.44 -16.60 -11.25
N HIS A 7 -55.26 -15.82 -11.95
CA HIS A 7 -55.19 -15.67 -13.40
C HIS A 7 -53.98 -14.81 -13.83
N THR A 8 -53.64 -13.76 -13.08
CA THR A 8 -52.42 -12.97 -13.32
C THR A 8 -51.15 -13.77 -13.02
N LEU A 9 -51.13 -14.58 -11.95
CA LEU A 9 -50.00 -15.45 -11.63
C LEU A 9 -49.77 -16.54 -12.69
N GLN A 10 -50.86 -17.14 -13.20
CA GLN A 10 -50.79 -18.13 -14.27
C GLN A 10 -50.35 -17.51 -15.60
N SER A 11 -50.79 -16.29 -15.89
CA SER A 11 -50.40 -15.56 -17.10
C SER A 11 -48.94 -15.12 -17.03
N ALA A 12 -48.48 -14.62 -15.88
CA ALA A 12 -47.08 -14.34 -15.60
C ALA A 12 -46.22 -15.60 -15.75
N ARG A 13 -46.65 -16.74 -15.17
CA ARG A 13 -45.93 -18.02 -15.29
C ARG A 13 -45.76 -18.47 -16.74
N ARG A 14 -46.80 -18.36 -17.58
CA ARG A 14 -46.72 -18.70 -19.01
C ARG A 14 -45.82 -17.72 -19.77
N LEU A 15 -45.86 -16.44 -19.43
CA LEU A 15 -45.01 -15.42 -20.04
C LEU A 15 -43.53 -15.68 -19.71
N PHE A 16 -43.21 -15.91 -18.44
CA PHE A 16 -41.86 -16.29 -18.00
C PHE A 16 -41.40 -17.58 -18.65
N GLN A 17 -42.25 -18.61 -18.72
CA GLN A 17 -41.88 -19.87 -19.39
C GLN A 17 -41.52 -19.66 -20.87
N ARG A 18 -42.29 -18.85 -21.61
CA ARG A 18 -41.98 -18.53 -23.01
C ARG A 18 -40.70 -17.72 -23.13
N PHE A 19 -40.51 -16.73 -22.26
CA PHE A 19 -39.31 -15.90 -22.24
C PHE A 19 -38.06 -16.74 -21.92
N PHE A 20 -38.07 -17.54 -20.85
CA PHE A 20 -36.95 -18.43 -20.50
C PHE A 20 -36.67 -19.45 -21.59
N LEU A 21 -37.70 -19.98 -22.26
CA LEU A 21 -37.51 -20.90 -23.38
C LEU A 21 -36.84 -20.22 -24.57
N GLN A 22 -37.31 -19.03 -24.96
CA GLN A 22 -36.73 -18.27 -26.07
C GLN A 22 -35.32 -17.77 -25.74
N PHE A 23 -35.10 -17.32 -24.51
CA PHE A 23 -33.79 -16.91 -24.01
C PHE A 23 -32.83 -18.10 -23.98
N GLY A 24 -33.26 -19.26 -23.47
CA GLY A 24 -32.46 -20.48 -23.46
C GLY A 24 -32.09 -20.96 -24.87
N LEU A 25 -33.02 -20.89 -25.83
CA LEU A 25 -32.76 -21.18 -27.25
C LEU A 25 -31.77 -20.17 -27.87
N HIS A 26 -31.89 -18.89 -27.52
CA HIS A 26 -30.94 -17.86 -27.95
C HIS A 26 -29.54 -18.12 -27.37
N CYS A 27 -29.45 -18.50 -26.10
CA CYS A 27 -28.19 -18.86 -25.46
C CYS A 27 -27.54 -20.10 -26.07
N ALA A 28 -28.34 -21.13 -26.38
CA ALA A 28 -27.85 -22.36 -26.99
C ALA A 28 -27.38 -22.18 -28.44
N THR A 29 -27.93 -21.20 -29.17
CA THR A 29 -27.54 -20.91 -30.57
C THR A 29 -26.35 -19.95 -30.68
N HIS A 30 -26.11 -19.11 -29.66
CA HIS A 30 -25.07 -18.07 -29.66
C HIS A 30 -24.01 -18.29 -28.57
N GLN A 31 -23.67 -19.56 -28.28
CA GLN A 31 -22.81 -19.97 -27.17
C GLN A 31 -21.47 -19.19 -27.11
N ILE A 32 -20.74 -19.14 -28.22
CA ILE A 32 -19.41 -18.49 -28.27
C ILE A 32 -19.50 -16.98 -27.99
N ARG A 33 -20.50 -16.30 -28.55
CA ARG A 33 -20.68 -14.85 -28.37
C ARG A 33 -21.01 -14.52 -26.92
N LEU A 34 -21.87 -15.31 -26.29
CA LEU A 34 -22.23 -15.11 -24.88
C LEU A 34 -21.08 -15.38 -23.92
N ILE A 35 -20.27 -16.42 -24.18
CA ILE A 35 -19.07 -16.70 -23.37
C ILE A 35 -18.07 -15.55 -23.48
N LEU A 36 -17.85 -15.00 -24.68
CA LEU A 36 -16.97 -13.84 -24.87
C LEU A 36 -17.50 -12.59 -24.15
N ILE A 37 -18.79 -12.29 -24.26
CA ILE A 37 -19.40 -11.14 -23.56
C ILE A 37 -19.31 -11.32 -22.04
N ASN A 38 -19.62 -12.52 -21.52
CA ASN A 38 -19.50 -12.81 -20.09
C ASN A 38 -18.05 -12.70 -19.62
N GLY A 39 -17.10 -13.23 -20.39
CA GLY A 39 -15.67 -13.11 -20.11
C GLY A 39 -15.20 -11.65 -20.07
N VAL A 40 -15.63 -10.82 -21.03
CA VAL A 40 -15.35 -9.37 -21.02
C VAL A 40 -15.94 -8.72 -19.77
N VAL A 41 -17.21 -8.98 -19.44
CA VAL A 41 -17.85 -8.41 -18.24
C VAL A 41 -17.15 -8.84 -16.95
N ILE A 42 -16.83 -10.13 -16.80
CA ILE A 42 -16.11 -10.66 -15.64
C ILE A 42 -14.72 -10.00 -15.55
N THR A 43 -13.95 -9.97 -16.63
CA THR A 43 -12.62 -9.35 -16.61
C THR A 43 -12.68 -7.84 -16.33
N SER A 44 -13.67 -7.13 -16.87
CA SER A 44 -13.90 -5.70 -16.59
C SER A 44 -14.30 -5.42 -15.14
N LEU A 45 -15.00 -6.35 -14.48
CA LEU A 45 -15.35 -6.23 -13.06
C LEU A 45 -14.24 -6.72 -12.13
N PHE A 46 -13.45 -7.71 -12.56
CA PHE A 46 -12.37 -8.29 -11.77
C PHE A 46 -11.12 -7.42 -11.78
N TYR A 47 -10.84 -6.71 -12.87
CA TYR A 47 -9.65 -5.87 -12.99
C TYR A 47 -9.61 -4.72 -11.96
N PRO A 48 -10.69 -3.96 -11.72
CA PRO A 48 -10.74 -2.97 -10.63
C PRO A 48 -10.62 -3.60 -9.25
N ALA A 49 -11.24 -4.75 -9.01
CA ALA A 49 -11.11 -5.47 -7.74
C ALA A 49 -9.65 -5.89 -7.49
N LEU A 50 -8.99 -6.46 -8.50
CA LEU A 50 -7.58 -6.82 -8.44
C LEU A 50 -6.70 -5.59 -8.16
N ALA A 51 -6.97 -4.48 -8.83
CA ALA A 51 -6.24 -3.22 -8.64
C ALA A 51 -6.41 -2.65 -7.22
N LEU A 52 -7.63 -2.71 -6.66
CA LEU A 52 -7.92 -2.31 -5.27
C LEU A 52 -7.22 -3.22 -4.24
N TYR A 53 -7.07 -4.51 -4.53
CA TYR A 53 -6.36 -5.44 -3.65
C TYR A 53 -4.83 -5.37 -3.81
N SER A 54 -4.33 -4.92 -4.97
CA SER A 54 -2.88 -4.82 -5.23
C SER A 54 -2.28 -3.45 -4.96
N SER A 55 -3.09 -2.38 -4.91
CA SER A 55 -2.62 -1.00 -4.73
C SER A 55 -2.76 -0.55 -3.27
N SER A 56 -1.63 -0.22 -2.64
CA SER A 56 -1.54 0.31 -1.28
C SER A 56 -1.64 1.84 -1.19
N GLN A 57 -1.99 2.50 -2.29
CA GLN A 57 -1.96 3.96 -2.38
C GLN A 57 -3.34 4.56 -2.11
N PRO A 58 -3.48 5.52 -1.18
CA PRO A 58 -4.72 6.26 -1.00
C PRO A 58 -4.93 7.19 -2.20
N GLN A 59 -5.57 6.69 -3.25
CA GLN A 59 -6.01 7.51 -4.37
C GLN A 59 -7.53 7.63 -4.28
N SER A 60 -8.03 8.86 -4.30
CA SER A 60 -9.46 9.13 -4.50
C SER A 60 -9.87 8.58 -5.86
N PHE A 61 -10.54 7.43 -5.89
CA PHE A 61 -10.92 6.79 -7.14
C PHE A 61 -12.03 7.57 -7.85
N SER A 62 -11.65 8.40 -8.83
CA SER A 62 -12.56 8.77 -9.92
C SER A 62 -12.46 7.70 -11.01
N VAL A 63 -13.59 7.21 -11.53
CA VAL A 63 -13.64 6.19 -12.61
C VAL A 63 -12.84 6.63 -13.86
N LEU A 64 -12.62 7.94 -14.02
CA LEU A 64 -11.82 8.53 -15.09
C LEU A 64 -10.30 8.40 -14.86
N ASP A 65 -9.82 8.26 -13.63
CA ASP A 65 -8.39 8.09 -13.32
C ASP A 65 -7.86 6.70 -13.68
N LEU A 66 -8.74 5.73 -13.93
CA LEU A 66 -8.36 4.42 -14.50
C LEU A 66 -7.92 4.51 -15.97
N PHE A 67 -8.30 5.58 -16.67
CA PHE A 67 -7.97 5.83 -18.08
C PHE A 67 -6.93 6.93 -18.28
N SER A 68 -6.60 7.67 -17.22
CA SER A 68 -5.39 8.48 -17.22
C SER A 68 -4.19 7.52 -17.26
N PRO A 69 -3.13 7.84 -18.03
CA PRO A 69 -1.86 7.18 -17.79
C PRO A 69 -1.58 7.39 -16.31
N HIS A 70 -1.53 6.29 -15.55
CA HIS A 70 -1.01 6.32 -14.19
C HIS A 70 0.24 7.21 -14.24
N PRO A 71 0.46 8.12 -13.28
CA PRO A 71 1.81 8.58 -13.05
C PRO A 71 2.57 7.31 -12.70
N THR A 72 3.18 6.71 -13.72
CA THR A 72 4.16 5.65 -13.62
C THR A 72 5.01 6.05 -12.45
N ALA A 73 5.02 5.20 -11.41
CA ALA A 73 5.81 5.34 -10.19
C ALA A 73 6.93 6.33 -10.44
N ALA A 74 6.77 7.55 -9.88
CA ALA A 74 7.56 8.74 -10.19
C ALA A 74 8.92 8.35 -10.75
N SER A 75 9.08 8.46 -12.08
CA SER A 75 10.06 7.72 -12.90
C SER A 75 11.51 8.20 -12.74
N GLY A 76 11.86 8.67 -11.54
CA GLY A 76 13.19 9.05 -11.11
C GLY A 76 13.41 8.87 -9.61
N ILE A 77 12.46 8.30 -8.86
CA ILE A 77 12.64 8.11 -7.41
C ILE A 77 13.31 6.75 -7.13
N PRO A 78 14.47 6.74 -6.45
CA PRO A 78 15.11 5.50 -6.02
C PRO A 78 14.20 4.67 -5.10
N ASN A 79 14.04 3.38 -5.43
CA ASN A 79 13.24 2.43 -4.64
C ASN A 79 14.13 1.59 -3.69
N ASP A 80 15.26 2.15 -3.26
CA ASP A 80 16.27 1.48 -2.44
C ASP A 80 16.13 1.78 -0.94
N LEU A 81 15.12 2.57 -0.53
CA LEU A 81 14.84 2.85 0.87
C LEU A 81 14.21 1.64 1.57
N VAL A 82 14.69 1.40 2.79
CA VAL A 82 14.23 0.32 3.65
C VAL A 82 13.32 0.89 4.74
N ASP A 83 12.20 0.23 5.02
CA ASP A 83 11.29 0.68 6.07
C ASP A 83 11.85 0.43 7.47
N VAL A 84 11.47 1.29 8.41
CA VAL A 84 11.88 1.26 9.83
C VAL A 84 11.43 -0.04 10.53
N TRP A 85 10.38 -0.66 10.01
CA TRP A 85 9.80 -1.89 10.54
C TRP A 85 10.54 -3.15 10.08
N THR A 86 11.42 -3.03 9.07
CA THR A 86 12.17 -4.19 8.58
C THR A 86 13.13 -4.70 9.66
N GLY A 87 13.14 -6.02 9.87
CA GLY A 87 13.91 -6.66 10.94
C GLY A 87 13.13 -6.89 12.25
N TYR A 88 11.92 -6.34 12.39
CA TYR A 88 11.03 -6.65 13.52
C TYR A 88 9.96 -7.65 13.11
N ASP A 89 10.24 -8.95 13.28
CA ASP A 89 9.34 -10.04 12.85
C ASP A 89 7.93 -9.98 13.48
N ALA A 90 7.83 -9.36 14.66
CA ALA A 90 6.56 -9.19 15.39
C ALA A 90 5.70 -8.03 14.86
N LEU A 91 6.25 -7.13 14.03
CA LEU A 91 5.52 -6.02 13.43
C LEU A 91 5.15 -6.37 12.00
N ARG A 92 3.84 -6.50 11.75
CA ARG A 92 3.30 -6.72 10.41
C ARG A 92 2.91 -5.38 9.81
N LYS A 93 3.65 -4.96 8.78
CA LYS A 93 3.20 -3.94 7.84
C LYS A 93 2.06 -4.54 7.01
N ARG A 94 0.88 -3.93 7.08
CA ARG A 94 -0.27 -4.31 6.26
C ARG A 94 -0.73 -3.08 5.49
N GLU A 95 -0.71 -3.18 4.17
CA GLU A 95 -1.06 -2.09 3.25
C GLU A 95 -2.29 -2.43 2.40
N ASP A 96 -3.07 -3.44 2.81
CA ASP A 96 -4.22 -3.92 2.04
C ASP A 96 -5.48 -3.05 2.24
N SER A 97 -6.41 -3.13 1.30
CA SER A 97 -7.70 -2.43 1.34
C SER A 97 -8.52 -2.76 2.60
N VAL A 98 -8.33 -3.95 3.18
CA VAL A 98 -8.95 -4.35 4.45
C VAL A 98 -8.41 -3.49 5.59
N SER A 99 -7.11 -3.18 5.62
CA SER A 99 -6.51 -2.27 6.59
C SER A 99 -7.12 -0.87 6.50
N ILE A 100 -7.30 -0.36 5.27
CA ILE A 100 -7.94 0.93 5.00
C ILE A 100 -9.41 0.90 5.48
N ALA A 101 -10.13 -0.19 5.23
CA ALA A 101 -11.52 -0.36 5.65
C ALA A 101 -11.70 -0.47 7.19
N THR A 102 -10.67 -0.94 7.91
CA THR A 102 -10.65 -0.99 9.39
C THR A 102 -10.04 0.26 10.05
N CYS A 103 -9.73 1.28 9.25
CA CYS A 103 -9.16 2.53 9.75
C CYS A 103 -10.05 3.16 10.83
N GLY A 104 -9.42 3.66 11.89
CA GLY A 104 -10.12 4.22 13.06
C GLY A 104 -10.44 3.20 14.18
N VAL A 105 -10.40 1.89 13.89
CA VAL A 105 -10.54 0.82 14.92
C VAL A 105 -9.18 0.19 15.27
N GLY A 106 -8.21 0.23 14.35
CA GLY A 106 -6.85 -0.27 14.54
C GLY A 106 -5.78 0.82 14.73
N HIS A 107 -4.54 0.40 15.02
CA HIS A 107 -3.36 1.28 15.07
C HIS A 107 -2.83 1.59 13.66
N THR A 108 -3.59 2.39 12.90
CA THR A 108 -3.23 2.87 11.56
C THR A 108 -2.32 4.09 11.64
N LEU A 109 -1.23 4.08 10.87
CA LEU A 109 -0.31 5.19 10.72
C LEU A 109 -0.26 5.64 9.26
N ARG A 110 -0.47 6.93 9.01
CA ARG A 110 -0.08 7.57 7.76
C ARG A 110 1.40 7.92 7.82
N VAL A 111 2.15 7.46 6.83
CA VAL A 111 3.58 7.71 6.68
C VAL A 111 3.77 8.75 5.59
N GLU A 112 4.45 9.82 5.95
CA GLU A 112 4.78 10.91 5.04
C GLU A 112 6.29 10.97 4.87
N ARG A 113 6.76 11.06 3.63
CA ARG A 113 8.18 11.06 3.31
C ARG A 113 8.54 12.28 2.46
N ILE A 114 9.67 12.89 2.80
CA ILE A 114 10.31 13.95 2.03
C ILE A 114 11.67 13.44 1.54
N LEU A 115 11.97 13.66 0.27
CA LEU A 115 13.32 13.49 -0.25
C LEU A 115 13.96 14.86 -0.47
N ILE A 116 15.13 15.05 0.11
CA ILE A 116 15.95 16.26 -0.06
C ILE A 116 17.09 15.92 -1.01
N GLN A 117 17.21 16.67 -2.10
CA GLN A 117 18.27 16.54 -3.09
C GLN A 117 19.23 17.74 -3.01
N ALA A 118 20.48 17.52 -3.43
CA ALA A 118 21.41 18.62 -3.70
C ALA A 118 20.90 19.51 -4.86
N PRO A 119 21.14 20.84 -4.81
CA PRO A 119 20.87 21.70 -5.96
C PRO A 119 21.68 21.25 -7.18
N VAL A 120 21.07 21.32 -8.37
CA VAL A 120 21.64 20.85 -9.67
C VAL A 120 23.02 21.43 -10.01
N GLU A 121 23.41 22.55 -9.38
CA GLU A 121 24.71 23.20 -9.61
C GLU A 121 25.86 22.60 -8.76
N GLU A 122 25.54 21.78 -7.76
CA GLU A 122 26.53 21.05 -6.96
C GLU A 122 26.47 19.57 -7.34
N ASP A 123 27.61 18.89 -7.23
CA ASP A 123 27.72 17.44 -7.45
C ASP A 123 26.50 16.72 -6.85
N GLU A 124 25.93 15.74 -7.56
CA GLU A 124 24.63 15.08 -7.26
C GLU A 124 24.55 14.40 -5.87
N ASN A 125 25.59 14.54 -5.05
CA ASN A 125 25.71 14.02 -3.71
C ASN A 125 25.00 14.89 -2.67
N ALA A 126 23.91 14.37 -2.12
CA ALA A 126 23.19 14.99 -1.00
C ALA A 126 23.92 14.86 0.35
N LEU A 127 24.98 14.03 0.43
CA LEU A 127 25.78 13.82 1.64
C LEU A 127 26.85 14.90 1.83
N ASN A 128 26.42 16.13 2.09
CA ASN A 128 27.33 17.20 2.48
C ASN A 128 26.84 17.96 3.72
N HIS A 129 27.76 18.61 4.44
CA HIS A 129 27.43 19.35 5.67
C HIS A 129 26.39 20.43 5.43
N ARG A 130 26.46 21.13 4.30
CA ARG A 130 25.56 22.25 4.00
C ARG A 130 24.12 21.79 3.87
N ILE A 131 23.87 20.71 3.15
CA ILE A 131 22.55 20.11 2.94
C ILE A 131 22.06 19.51 4.25
N LEU A 132 22.90 18.81 5.02
CA LEU A 132 22.52 18.28 6.34
C LEU A 132 22.14 19.39 7.33
N LEU A 133 22.87 20.52 7.33
CA LEU A 133 22.54 21.68 8.17
C LEU A 133 21.26 22.38 7.71
N SER A 134 21.08 22.56 6.40
CA SER A 134 19.82 23.07 5.84
C SER A 134 18.64 22.16 6.20
N THR A 135 18.86 20.84 6.13
CA THR A 135 17.89 19.81 6.53
C THR A 135 17.57 19.88 8.03
N PHE A 136 18.56 20.18 8.86
CA PHE A 136 18.37 20.40 10.29
C PHE A 136 17.46 21.60 10.55
N ASP A 137 17.78 22.75 9.94
CA ASP A 137 17.02 23.98 10.11
C ASP A 137 15.57 23.82 9.57
N MET A 138 15.41 23.12 8.44
CA MET A 138 14.10 22.77 7.88
C MET A 138 13.30 21.87 8.85
N GLN A 139 13.89 20.82 9.43
CA GLN A 139 13.20 19.96 10.39
C GLN A 139 12.76 20.73 11.64
N GLN A 140 13.56 21.70 12.09
CA GLN A 140 13.18 22.57 13.22
C GLN A 140 11.97 23.45 12.88
N GLN A 141 11.94 24.04 11.68
CA GLN A 141 10.77 24.82 11.23
C GLN A 141 9.53 23.95 11.06
N LEU A 142 9.70 22.73 10.57
CA LEU A 142 8.62 21.79 10.37
C LEU A 142 8.04 21.30 11.70
N GLU A 143 8.87 21.02 12.72
CA GLU A 143 8.38 20.68 14.07
C GLU A 143 7.53 21.83 14.66
N LEU A 144 7.94 23.09 14.45
CA LEU A 144 7.16 24.26 14.88
C LEU A 144 5.82 24.34 14.14
N ALA A 145 5.80 24.13 12.82
CA ALA A 145 4.57 24.13 12.02
C ALA A 145 3.63 22.98 12.40
N LEU A 146 4.18 21.79 12.71
CA LEU A 146 3.40 20.63 13.13
C LEU A 146 2.87 20.76 14.56
N SER A 147 3.54 21.52 15.43
CA SER A 147 3.09 21.75 16.81
C SER A 147 1.78 22.53 16.89
N SER A 148 1.47 23.36 15.88
CA SER A 148 0.24 24.13 15.76
C SER A 148 -0.81 23.48 14.86
N ALA A 149 -0.48 22.35 14.23
CA ALA A 149 -1.36 21.68 13.29
C ALA A 149 -2.46 20.85 13.99
N PRO A 150 -3.65 20.74 13.38
CA PRO A 150 -4.74 19.93 13.92
C PRO A 150 -4.51 18.42 13.83
N SER A 151 -3.58 17.96 12.98
CA SER A 151 -3.19 16.55 12.86
C SER A 151 -1.89 16.28 13.63
N PRO A 152 -1.95 15.75 14.87
CA PRO A 152 -0.76 15.50 15.66
C PRO A 152 0.07 14.37 15.03
N CYS A 153 1.36 14.61 14.84
CA CYS A 153 2.32 13.56 14.53
C CYS A 153 2.41 12.55 15.70
N LEU A 154 2.92 11.35 15.42
CA LEU A 154 3.26 10.37 16.43
C LEU A 154 4.34 10.97 17.34
N LYS A 155 4.07 11.13 18.63
CA LYS A 155 5.00 11.76 19.57
C LYS A 155 5.91 10.75 20.25
N ARG A 156 7.16 11.16 20.49
CA ARG A 156 8.13 10.50 21.35
C ARG A 156 7.82 10.81 22.83
N SER A 157 8.52 10.13 23.74
CA SER A 157 8.40 10.36 25.19
C SER A 157 8.77 11.77 25.63
N ASP A 158 9.54 12.49 24.83
CA ASP A 158 9.93 13.89 25.05
C ASP A 158 8.92 14.92 24.49
N GLY A 159 7.84 14.47 23.84
CA GLY A 159 6.82 15.35 23.25
C GLY A 159 7.15 15.88 21.85
N THR A 160 8.30 15.50 21.27
CA THR A 160 8.66 15.81 19.87
C THR A 160 8.09 14.77 18.90
N CYS A 161 7.94 15.10 17.62
CA CYS A 161 7.53 14.12 16.63
C CYS A 161 8.55 12.96 16.53
N PHE A 162 8.03 11.75 16.33
CA PHE A 162 8.82 10.60 15.94
C PHE A 162 9.15 10.74 14.45
N VAL A 163 10.40 11.09 14.16
CA VAL A 163 10.90 11.39 12.82
C VAL A 163 12.09 10.53 12.53
N VAL A 164 12.10 9.82 11.40
CA VAL A 164 13.26 9.06 10.95
C VAL A 164 13.98 9.87 9.89
N SER A 165 15.19 10.32 10.21
CA SER A 165 16.01 11.18 9.34
C SER A 165 17.51 10.90 9.53
N PRO A 166 18.37 11.33 8.59
CA PRO A 166 19.83 11.15 8.73
C PRO A 166 20.40 11.80 10.00
N LEU A 167 19.71 12.82 10.54
CA LEU A 167 20.15 13.53 11.74
C LEU A 167 20.19 12.63 13.00
N ALA A 168 19.53 11.48 12.96
CA ALA A 168 19.59 10.48 14.03
C ALA A 168 21.02 9.99 14.33
N PHE A 169 21.92 9.99 13.33
CA PHE A 169 23.32 9.60 13.51
C PHE A 169 24.12 10.59 14.36
N TRP A 170 23.65 11.85 14.45
CA TRP A 170 24.19 12.89 15.33
C TRP A 170 23.25 13.18 16.50
N SER A 171 22.31 12.27 16.81
CA SER A 171 21.33 12.44 17.90
C SER A 171 20.52 13.74 17.82
N TYR A 172 20.30 14.27 16.62
CA TYR A 172 19.65 15.57 16.40
C TYR A 172 20.36 16.74 17.10
N ASP A 173 21.67 16.63 17.36
CA ASP A 173 22.48 17.72 17.89
C ASP A 173 23.22 18.46 16.76
N LYS A 174 22.91 19.75 16.62
CA LYS A 174 23.52 20.63 15.62
C LYS A 174 25.03 20.76 15.82
N ASN A 175 25.50 20.79 17.07
CA ASN A 175 26.93 20.92 17.37
C ASN A 175 27.69 19.64 17.02
N ALA A 176 27.09 18.48 17.31
CA ALA A 176 27.66 17.18 16.94
C ALA A 176 27.84 17.08 15.41
N LEU A 177 26.83 17.52 14.64
CA LEU A 177 26.90 17.58 13.17
C LEU A 177 27.98 18.55 12.67
N LEU A 178 28.08 19.74 13.26
CA LEU A 178 29.11 20.74 12.89
C LEU A 178 30.53 20.27 13.22
N SER A 179 30.69 19.52 14.31
CA SER A 179 31.99 19.01 14.77
C SER A 179 32.45 17.77 13.99
N ASP A 180 31.58 17.14 13.23
CA ASP A 180 31.90 15.93 12.48
C ASP A 180 32.78 16.27 11.27
N THR A 181 33.99 15.72 11.23
CA THR A 181 34.93 15.92 10.13
C THR A 181 34.69 14.96 8.96
N ASN A 182 33.98 13.83 9.17
CA ASN A 182 33.73 12.84 8.13
C ASN A 182 32.33 12.21 8.24
N ILE A 183 31.38 12.81 7.52
CA ILE A 183 29.98 12.35 7.44
C ILE A 183 29.87 10.90 6.96
N LEU A 184 30.67 10.52 5.96
CA LEU A 184 30.60 9.19 5.35
C LEU A 184 31.00 8.10 6.35
N ASP A 185 32.03 8.35 7.16
CA ASP A 185 32.43 7.41 8.22
C ASP A 185 31.32 7.28 9.28
N THR A 186 30.71 8.39 9.69
CA THR A 186 29.61 8.38 10.67
C THR A 186 28.39 7.60 10.18
N LEU A 187 28.08 7.66 8.89
CA LEU A 187 26.96 6.94 8.30
C LEU A 187 27.31 5.48 7.95
N THR A 188 28.55 5.19 7.52
CA THR A 188 28.95 3.84 7.06
C THR A 188 29.22 2.89 8.21
N TYR A 189 29.85 3.38 9.28
CA TYR A 189 30.20 2.53 10.42
C TYR A 189 29.06 2.50 11.43
N PRO A 190 28.69 1.32 11.95
CA PRO A 190 27.55 1.16 12.84
C PRO A 190 27.83 1.84 14.19
N ARG A 191 27.45 3.11 14.30
CA ARG A 191 27.14 3.72 15.59
C ARG A 191 25.72 3.33 15.96
N ASN A 192 25.46 3.20 17.27
CA ASN A 192 24.13 2.88 17.81
C ASN A 192 23.16 4.09 17.66
N ALA A 193 22.95 4.56 16.44
CA ALA A 193 21.92 5.53 16.11
C ALA A 193 20.57 4.86 16.40
N SER A 194 19.84 5.40 17.36
CA SER A 194 18.53 4.86 17.73
C SER A 194 17.55 5.97 18.07
N ILE A 195 16.29 5.74 17.75
CA ILE A 195 15.19 6.64 18.05
C ILE A 195 14.18 5.86 18.87
N SER A 196 14.00 6.23 20.13
CA SER A 196 13.08 5.57 21.05
C SER A 196 13.26 4.04 21.12
N GLY A 197 14.52 3.58 21.07
CA GLY A 197 14.88 2.16 21.10
C GLY A 197 14.89 1.45 19.74
N VAL A 198 14.50 2.12 18.65
CA VAL A 198 14.58 1.58 17.29
C VAL A 198 15.91 1.93 16.65
N SER A 199 16.69 0.93 16.24
CA SER A 199 17.95 1.13 15.51
C SER A 199 17.71 1.73 14.12
N ILE A 200 18.41 2.81 13.81
CA ILE A 200 18.33 3.48 12.50
C ILE A 200 19.54 3.10 11.67
N THR A 201 19.29 2.72 10.42
CA THR A 201 20.35 2.36 9.48
C THR A 201 20.39 3.34 8.31
N PRO A 202 21.53 3.46 7.60
CA PRO A 202 21.63 4.36 6.44
C PRO A 202 20.62 4.03 5.35
N GLN A 203 20.24 2.75 5.22
CA GLN A 203 19.29 2.31 4.21
C GLN A 203 17.86 2.84 4.46
N MET A 204 17.56 3.29 5.68
CA MET A 204 16.27 3.87 6.04
C MET A 204 16.19 5.37 5.74
N VAL A 205 17.33 6.05 5.60
CA VAL A 205 17.40 7.53 5.58
C VAL A 205 18.16 8.10 4.37
N LEU A 206 18.80 7.27 3.55
CA LEU A 206 19.50 7.67 2.34
C LEU A 206 18.92 6.94 1.14
N ALA A 207 18.66 7.62 0.02
CA ALA A 207 18.14 7.03 -1.21
C ALA A 207 19.08 7.30 -2.39
N GLY A 208 19.07 6.41 -3.38
CA GLY A 208 19.95 6.50 -4.55
C GLY A 208 21.41 6.37 -4.15
N ARG A 209 21.72 5.41 -3.27
CA ARG A 209 23.07 5.19 -2.75
C ARG A 209 23.93 4.52 -3.83
N GLY A 210 25.17 4.94 -3.97
CA GLY A 210 26.14 4.35 -4.89
C GLY A 210 27.57 4.46 -4.41
N SER A 211 28.49 3.90 -5.20
CA SER A 211 29.93 3.97 -4.99
C SER A 211 30.61 4.10 -6.35
N ASP A 212 31.58 5.00 -6.44
CA ASP A 212 32.37 5.20 -7.66
C ASP A 212 33.41 4.07 -7.85
N GLU A 213 33.66 3.28 -6.81
CA GLU A 213 34.66 2.23 -6.78
C GLU A 213 34.07 0.91 -7.34
N HIS A 214 34.66 0.41 -8.44
CA HIS A 214 34.14 -0.71 -9.23
C HIS A 214 34.14 -2.09 -8.52
N HIS A 215 34.57 -2.15 -7.25
CA HIS A 215 34.73 -3.39 -6.48
C HIS A 215 33.92 -3.42 -5.17
N VAL A 216 32.99 -2.49 -4.97
CA VAL A 216 32.19 -2.49 -3.75
C VAL A 216 31.15 -3.61 -3.77
N THR A 217 31.37 -4.60 -2.90
CA THR A 217 30.38 -5.62 -2.55
C THR A 217 29.78 -5.25 -1.19
N GLY A 218 28.45 -5.20 -1.10
CA GLY A 218 27.74 -5.06 0.20
C GLY A 218 27.11 -3.69 0.47
N THR A 219 27.07 -3.31 1.75
CA THR A 219 26.34 -2.15 2.33
C THR A 219 27.10 -0.82 2.30
N LYS A 220 28.26 -0.77 1.64
CA LYS A 220 29.15 0.40 1.59
C LYS A 220 28.71 1.34 0.45
N PHE A 221 28.73 2.65 0.69
CA PHE A 221 28.36 3.70 -0.26
C PHE A 221 29.26 4.92 -0.07
N ASP A 222 29.52 5.65 -1.14
CA ASP A 222 30.35 6.86 -1.13
C ASP A 222 29.52 8.13 -1.40
N TYR A 223 28.35 7.98 -2.03
CA TYR A 223 27.40 9.05 -2.27
C TYR A 223 25.95 8.58 -2.09
N ALA A 224 25.05 9.54 -1.91
CA ALA A 224 23.62 9.31 -1.99
C ALA A 224 22.93 10.51 -2.67
N ASN A 225 22.02 10.22 -3.59
CA ASN A 225 21.33 11.28 -4.34
C ASN A 225 20.28 12.00 -3.49
N TYR A 226 19.72 11.34 -2.47
CA TYR A 226 18.64 11.89 -1.66
C TYR A 226 18.81 11.60 -0.16
N LEU A 227 18.49 12.58 0.67
CA LEU A 227 18.22 12.39 2.09
C LEU A 227 16.72 12.14 2.29
N ALA A 228 16.36 11.03 2.92
CA ALA A 228 14.98 10.67 3.20
C ALA A 228 14.60 11.02 4.64
N ILE A 229 13.51 11.77 4.78
CA ILE A 229 12.94 12.13 6.08
C ILE A 229 11.53 11.57 6.13
N THR A 230 11.24 10.76 7.15
CA THR A 230 9.97 10.06 7.29
C THR A 230 9.28 10.45 8.60
N TYR A 231 8.06 10.96 8.48
CA TYR A 231 7.16 11.31 9.59
C TYR A 231 6.00 10.31 9.66
N PHE A 232 5.47 10.14 10.87
CA PHE A 232 4.38 9.20 11.16
C PHE A 232 3.24 9.95 11.82
N PHE A 233 2.02 9.72 11.33
CA PHE A 233 0.81 10.36 11.82
C PHE A 233 -0.21 9.28 12.18
N PRO A 234 -0.69 9.21 13.43
CA PRO A 234 -1.83 8.38 13.78
C PRO A 234 -3.02 8.83 12.95
N ASP A 235 -3.53 7.93 12.12
CA ASP A 235 -4.65 8.25 11.24
C ASP A 235 -5.91 7.49 11.67
N ARG A 236 -7.03 8.19 11.66
CA ARG A 236 -8.36 7.66 12.01
C ARG A 236 -9.30 7.66 10.82
N ASP A 237 -9.00 8.46 9.81
CA ASP A 237 -9.79 8.59 8.59
C ASP A 237 -8.88 8.42 7.38
N CYS A 238 -8.75 7.17 6.94
CA CYS A 238 -7.87 6.80 5.83
C CYS A 238 -8.50 7.10 4.45
N VAL A 239 -9.69 7.69 4.41
CA VAL A 239 -10.38 8.12 3.19
C VAL A 239 -10.22 9.63 3.00
N ASP A 240 -10.22 10.38 4.09
CA ASP A 240 -9.99 11.81 4.05
C ASP A 240 -8.51 12.17 3.80
N ASN A 241 -8.29 13.17 2.96
CA ASN A 241 -6.96 13.65 2.59
C ASN A 241 -6.58 14.95 3.32
N THR A 242 -7.42 15.44 4.25
CA THR A 242 -7.14 16.67 5.03
C THR A 242 -5.82 16.59 5.79
N GLY A 243 -5.52 15.45 6.41
CA GLY A 243 -4.27 15.23 7.15
C GLY A 243 -3.02 15.40 6.28
N HIS A 244 -3.08 14.95 5.02
CA HIS A 244 -2.02 15.12 4.04
C HIS A 244 -1.94 16.58 3.54
N GLN A 245 -3.07 17.26 3.33
CA GLN A 245 -3.08 18.67 2.95
C GLN A 245 -2.42 19.57 4.01
N TYR A 246 -2.71 19.34 5.29
CA TYR A 246 -2.03 20.05 6.39
C TYR A 246 -0.53 19.79 6.39
N TRP A 247 -0.12 18.56 6.09
CA TRP A 247 1.29 18.19 5.95
C TRP A 247 1.97 18.92 4.80
N GLU A 248 1.36 18.96 3.62
CA GLU A 248 1.90 19.71 2.47
C GLU A 248 2.06 21.19 2.79
N ASP A 249 1.08 21.79 3.48
CA ASP A 249 1.12 23.19 3.86
C ASP A 249 2.22 23.46 4.90
N ALA A 250 2.40 22.55 5.88
CA ALA A 250 3.51 22.64 6.84
C ALA A 250 4.88 22.56 6.13
N ILE A 251 5.04 21.70 5.12
CA ILE A 251 6.27 21.66 4.32
C ILE A 251 6.48 22.97 3.56
N LYS A 252 5.45 23.50 2.89
CA LYS A 252 5.56 24.77 2.15
C LYS A 252 6.02 25.90 3.07
N THR A 253 5.49 25.96 4.29
CA THR A 253 5.92 26.93 5.30
C THR A 253 7.37 26.72 5.72
N ALA A 254 7.78 25.48 6.00
CA ALA A 254 9.14 25.16 6.45
C ALA A 254 10.21 25.42 5.38
N VAL A 255 9.94 25.11 4.11
CA VAL A 255 10.88 25.30 2.99
C VAL A 255 10.98 26.78 2.58
N SER A 256 9.93 27.58 2.76
CA SER A 256 9.96 29.01 2.40
C SER A 256 10.95 29.84 3.22
N GLY A 257 11.40 29.33 4.39
CA GLY A 257 12.38 29.99 5.25
C GLY A 257 13.84 29.58 5.02
N THR A 258 14.11 28.51 4.24
CA THR A 258 15.45 27.92 4.10
C THR A 258 15.72 27.64 2.61
N ALA A 259 16.78 28.24 2.06
CA ALA A 259 17.04 28.31 0.62
C ALA A 259 16.96 26.96 -0.14
N LYS A 260 16.30 27.00 -1.31
CA LYS A 260 16.17 25.97 -2.38
C LYS A 260 16.51 24.53 -1.98
N VAL A 261 15.62 23.93 -1.19
CA VAL A 261 15.44 22.48 -1.17
C VAL A 261 14.41 22.15 -2.24
N ASP A 262 14.84 21.66 -3.39
CA ASP A 262 13.93 21.08 -4.39
C ASP A 262 13.50 19.69 -3.89
N GLY A 263 12.66 19.71 -2.85
CA GLY A 263 12.23 18.50 -2.16
C GLY A 263 11.20 17.78 -3.02
N GLN A 264 11.60 16.71 -3.70
CA GLN A 264 10.68 15.87 -4.45
C GLN A 264 9.67 15.25 -3.49
N ARG A 265 8.39 15.63 -3.63
CA ARG A 265 7.30 15.20 -2.75
C ARG A 265 6.90 13.77 -3.10
N HIS A 266 6.93 12.87 -2.12
CA HIS A 266 6.35 11.55 -2.26
C HIS A 266 4.85 11.57 -1.96
N PRO A 267 4.06 10.73 -2.64
CA PRO A 267 2.66 10.52 -2.25
C PRO A 267 2.58 9.86 -0.85
N PRO A 268 1.53 10.18 -0.08
CA PRO A 268 1.35 9.63 1.26
C PRO A 268 1.15 8.12 1.20
N THR A 269 1.77 7.39 2.14
CA THR A 269 1.60 5.93 2.25
C THR A 269 0.87 5.61 3.54
N ILE A 270 -0.28 4.93 3.47
CA ILE A 270 -1.03 4.50 4.65
C ILE A 270 -0.58 3.09 5.01
N ILE A 271 -0.16 2.89 6.27
CA ILE A 271 0.24 1.59 6.78
C ILE A 271 -0.58 1.26 8.03
N ALA A 272 -1.14 0.06 8.09
CA ALA A 272 -1.59 -0.51 9.36
C ALA A 272 -0.41 -1.30 9.95
N LEU A 273 -0.06 -0.99 11.20
CA LEU A 273 0.89 -1.78 11.96
C LEU A 273 0.13 -2.68 12.91
N GLU A 274 0.25 -3.97 12.69
CA GLU A 274 -0.30 -4.98 13.56
C GLU A 274 0.85 -5.66 14.31
N TYR A 275 0.78 -5.63 15.65
CA TYR A 275 1.70 -6.37 16.49
C TYR A 275 1.22 -7.81 16.62
N ASP A 276 1.88 -8.74 15.94
CA ASP A 276 1.53 -10.16 15.93
C ASP A 276 2.59 -10.96 16.71
N ILE A 277 2.29 -11.20 17.99
CA ILE A 277 3.11 -12.00 18.91
C ILE A 277 3.33 -13.42 18.36
N ASN A 278 2.37 -13.96 17.62
CA ASN A 278 2.41 -15.35 17.16
C ASN A 278 3.42 -15.59 16.05
N ARG A 279 3.94 -14.52 15.41
CA ARG A 279 4.96 -14.64 14.36
C ARG A 279 6.38 -14.78 14.88
N SER A 280 6.63 -14.40 16.14
CA SER A 280 7.88 -14.72 16.84
C SER A 280 8.05 -16.22 17.10
N ARG A 281 6.96 -17.00 16.99
CA ARG A 281 6.99 -18.46 16.92
C ARG A 281 6.77 -18.85 15.46
N GLY A 282 7.69 -19.65 14.91
CA GLY A 282 7.72 -20.00 13.49
C GLY A 282 6.34 -20.34 12.90
N LYS A 283 6.13 -19.89 11.65
CA LYS A 283 4.90 -20.00 10.85
C LYS A 283 4.48 -21.47 10.67
N GLY A 284 3.79 -22.02 11.66
CA GLY A 284 3.05 -23.28 11.53
C GLY A 284 1.77 -23.04 10.74
N TRP A 285 1.37 -24.01 9.91
CA TRP A 285 0.04 -24.02 9.32
C TRP A 285 -1.00 -23.96 10.45
N THR A 286 -1.77 -22.88 10.52
CA THR A 286 -2.84 -22.75 11.50
C THR A 286 -3.94 -23.77 11.18
N ALA A 287 -4.49 -24.44 12.20
CA ALA A 287 -5.57 -25.41 12.02
C ALA A 287 -6.78 -24.82 11.29
N LEU A 288 -6.99 -23.51 11.42
CA LEU A 288 -8.03 -22.76 10.72
C LEU A 288 -7.78 -22.69 9.20
N SER A 289 -6.55 -22.45 8.74
CA SER A 289 -6.24 -22.40 7.31
C SER A 289 -6.35 -23.79 6.69
N ALA A 290 -5.85 -24.82 7.39
CA ALA A 290 -6.01 -26.21 6.97
C ALA A 290 -7.49 -26.60 6.84
N PHE A 291 -8.32 -26.25 7.83
CA PHE A 291 -9.76 -26.50 7.80
C PHE A 291 -10.44 -25.81 6.61
N LEU A 292 -10.12 -24.54 6.35
CA LEU A 292 -10.67 -23.80 5.21
C LEU A 292 -10.28 -24.46 3.88
N TYR A 293 -9.02 -24.83 3.69
CA TYR A 293 -8.59 -25.55 2.48
C TYR A 293 -9.32 -26.89 2.32
N PHE A 294 -9.49 -27.66 3.39
CA PHE A 294 -10.27 -28.91 3.34
C PHE A 294 -11.75 -28.68 3.04
N ALA A 295 -12.36 -27.62 3.58
CA ALA A 295 -13.75 -27.27 3.30
C ALA A 295 -13.95 -26.86 1.82
N TYR A 296 -13.08 -26.00 1.28
CA TYR A 296 -13.12 -25.61 -0.14
C TYR A 296 -12.86 -26.81 -1.05
N PHE A 297 -11.88 -27.67 -0.72
CA PHE A 297 -11.61 -28.88 -1.48
C PHE A 297 -12.79 -29.86 -1.44
N GLY A 298 -13.41 -30.05 -0.27
CA GLY A 298 -14.61 -30.87 -0.11
C GLY A 298 -15.79 -30.35 -0.92
N PHE A 299 -16.00 -29.03 -0.94
CA PHE A 299 -17.03 -28.40 -1.76
C PHE A 299 -16.78 -28.60 -3.27
N ILE A 300 -15.55 -28.38 -3.74
CA ILE A 300 -15.17 -28.62 -5.14
C ILE A 300 -15.38 -30.09 -5.51
N ALA A 301 -14.95 -31.02 -4.65
CA ALA A 301 -15.13 -32.45 -4.87
C ALA A 301 -16.61 -32.84 -4.90
N TYR A 302 -17.44 -32.25 -4.05
CA TYR A 302 -18.89 -32.45 -4.04
C TYR A 302 -19.55 -31.97 -5.35
N VAL A 303 -19.22 -30.76 -5.81
CA VAL A 303 -19.75 -30.20 -7.06
C VAL A 303 -19.30 -31.06 -8.26
N ALA A 304 -18.02 -31.42 -8.33
CA ALA A 304 -17.50 -32.30 -9.37
C ALA A 304 -18.17 -33.68 -9.37
N TRP A 305 -18.43 -34.25 -8.19
CA TRP A 305 -19.14 -35.51 -8.05
C TRP A 305 -20.60 -35.40 -8.48
N SER A 306 -21.30 -34.33 -8.07
CA SER A 306 -22.71 -34.10 -8.41
C SER A 306 -22.90 -33.96 -9.93
N MET A 307 -22.01 -33.24 -10.59
CA MET A 307 -22.05 -33.03 -12.04
C MET A 307 -21.67 -34.29 -12.83
N ARG A 308 -20.87 -35.21 -12.24
CA ARG A 308 -20.51 -36.50 -12.86
C ARG A 308 -21.71 -37.41 -13.10
N ARG A 309 -22.82 -37.24 -12.36
CA ARG A 309 -24.07 -38.01 -12.51
C ARG A 309 -25.00 -37.50 -13.62
N MET A 310 -24.65 -36.41 -14.32
CA MET A 310 -25.44 -35.92 -15.45
C MET A 310 -24.99 -36.58 -16.75
N ASP A 311 -25.81 -37.50 -17.27
CA ASP A 311 -25.49 -38.26 -18.49
C ASP A 311 -25.82 -37.54 -19.81
N ALA A 312 -26.27 -36.29 -19.75
CA ALA A 312 -26.78 -35.53 -20.91
C ALA A 312 -25.74 -34.63 -21.60
N LEU A 313 -24.46 -34.60 -21.19
CA LEU A 313 -23.46 -33.64 -21.70
C LEU A 313 -22.14 -34.33 -22.12
N HIS A 314 -21.56 -33.86 -23.24
CA HIS A 314 -20.36 -34.42 -23.88
C HIS A 314 -19.04 -34.00 -23.20
N ASP A 315 -19.01 -32.83 -22.55
CA ASP A 315 -17.85 -32.34 -21.80
C ASP A 315 -18.24 -31.99 -20.35
N ARG A 316 -17.99 -32.92 -19.44
CA ARG A 316 -18.35 -32.82 -18.01
C ARG A 316 -17.36 -31.96 -17.23
N LEU A 317 -16.12 -31.87 -17.71
CA LEU A 317 -15.05 -31.08 -17.07
C LEU A 317 -15.24 -29.60 -17.34
N GLY A 318 -15.59 -29.23 -18.59
CA GLY A 318 -15.88 -27.84 -18.96
C GLY A 318 -17.01 -27.24 -18.11
N VAL A 319 -18.13 -27.94 -17.96
CA VAL A 319 -19.30 -27.45 -17.19
C VAL A 319 -19.00 -27.31 -15.69
N THR A 320 -18.23 -28.24 -15.13
CA THR A 320 -17.83 -28.17 -13.71
C THR A 320 -16.88 -26.99 -13.47
N PHE A 321 -15.92 -26.77 -14.38
CA PHE A 321 -15.02 -25.63 -14.32
C PHE A 321 -15.78 -24.30 -14.44
N THR A 322 -16.70 -24.19 -15.41
CA THR A 322 -17.54 -23.00 -15.56
C THR A 322 -18.39 -22.72 -14.32
N ALA A 323 -19.03 -23.74 -13.74
CA ALA A 323 -19.82 -23.58 -12.52
C ALA A 323 -18.97 -23.10 -11.32
N LEU A 324 -17.77 -23.65 -11.15
CA LEU A 324 -16.85 -23.23 -10.08
C LEU A 324 -16.35 -21.80 -10.26
N VAL A 325 -16.02 -21.40 -11.49
CA VAL A 325 -15.60 -20.03 -11.81
C VAL A 325 -16.75 -19.05 -11.60
N GLU A 326 -17.97 -19.36 -12.04
CA GLU A 326 -19.14 -18.52 -11.83
C GLU A 326 -19.46 -18.34 -10.33
N ILE A 327 -19.40 -19.42 -9.55
CA ILE A 327 -19.60 -19.35 -8.08
C ILE A 327 -18.52 -18.50 -7.42
N ALA A 328 -17.25 -18.66 -7.82
CA ALA A 328 -16.15 -17.87 -7.27
C ALA A 328 -16.25 -16.38 -7.64
N CYS A 329 -16.65 -16.06 -8.88
CA CYS A 329 -16.88 -14.69 -9.31
C CYS A 329 -18.06 -14.04 -8.59
N HIS A 330 -19.14 -14.78 -8.32
CA HIS A 330 -20.33 -14.25 -7.67
C HIS A 330 -20.21 -14.18 -6.14
N GLY A 331 -19.42 -15.08 -5.54
CA GLY A 331 -19.17 -15.13 -4.09
C GLY A 331 -18.37 -13.93 -3.54
N ASN A 332 -17.66 -13.20 -4.40
CA ASN A 332 -16.96 -11.96 -4.04
C ASN A 332 -17.84 -10.70 -4.15
N CYS A 333 -19.12 -10.82 -4.50
CA CYS A 333 -20.06 -9.70 -4.69
C CYS A 333 -21.13 -9.56 -3.58
N CYS A 334 -21.01 -10.29 -2.46
CA CYS A 334 -21.84 -10.05 -1.28
C CYS A 334 -20.94 -9.73 -0.07
N PRO A 335 -21.09 -8.55 0.57
CA PRO A 335 -20.49 -8.27 1.86
C PRO A 335 -21.06 -9.14 2.99
#